data_AF-A0A3D0P7Y1-F1
#
_entry.id   AF-A0A3D0P7Y1-F1
#
_cell.length_a   1.000
_cell.length_b   1.000
_cell.length_c   1.000
_cell.angle_alpha   90.00
_cell.angle_beta   90.00
_cell.angle_gamma   90.00
#
_symmetry.space_group_name_H-M   'P 1'
#
loop_
_entity.id
_entity.type
_entity.pdbx_description
1 polymer ?
#
loop_
_entity_poly.entity_id
_entity_poly.type
_entity_poly.pdbx_seq_one_letter_code
_entity_poly.pdbx_strand_id
1 'polypeptide(L)' 'MSDALPLLLRAARGEQVERPPVWMMRQAGRYMKIYRDLRDKYPSFRERSENPDLSYEISMQPYNA' A
#
# COMPACT_ATOMS: atom_id res chain seq x y z
N MET A 1 -6.36 5.30 26.22
CA MET A 1 -5.17 4.86 25.45
C MET A 1 -5.55 4.56 23.98
N SER A 2 -6.42 5.36 23.36
CA SER A 2 -6.89 5.16 21.98
C SER A 2 -6.08 5.95 20.94
N ASP A 3 -5.33 6.99 21.36
CA ASP A 3 -4.50 7.82 20.46
C ASP A 3 -3.29 7.10 19.85
N ALA A 4 -2.99 5.86 20.25
CA ALA A 4 -1.88 5.10 19.70
C ALA A 4 -2.25 4.29 18.44
N LEU A 5 -3.55 4.08 18.15
CA LEU A 5 -3.98 3.19 17.07
C LEU A 5 -4.23 3.96 15.75
N PRO A 6 -3.81 3.41 14.60
CA PRO A 6 -4.12 4.00 13.29
C PRO A 6 -5.61 4.22 13.08
N LEU A 7 -5.94 5.30 12.36
CA LEU A 7 -7.32 5.73 12.08
C LEU A 7 -8.19 4.61 11.47
N LEU A 8 -7.60 3.79 10.60
CA LEU A 8 -8.29 2.65 9.98
C LEU A 8 -8.79 1.64 11.03
N LEU A 9 -7.97 1.31 12.03
CA LEU A 9 -8.32 0.34 13.06
C LEU A 9 -9.36 0.89 14.02
N ARG A 10 -9.24 2.16 14.40
CA ARG A 10 -10.22 2.87 15.25
C ARG A 10 -11.59 2.89 14.58
N ALA A 11 -11.64 3.30 13.31
CA ALA A 11 -12.88 3.30 12.53
C ALA A 11 -13.48 1.90 12.39
N ALA A 12 -12.66 0.87 12.11
CA ALA A 12 -13.13 -0.52 11.99
C ALA A 12 -13.69 -1.09 13.30
N ARG A 13 -13.25 -0.57 14.45
CA ARG A 13 -13.78 -0.91 15.79
C ARG A 13 -15.05 -0.15 16.16
N GLY A 14 -15.52 0.76 15.31
CA GLY A 14 -16.68 1.60 15.58
C GLY A 14 -16.40 2.75 16.56
N GLU A 15 -15.14 3.08 16.80
CA GLU A 15 -14.78 4.24 17.63
C GLU A 15 -15.10 5.56 16.90
N GLN A 16 -15.37 6.62 17.66
CA GLN A 16 -15.51 7.95 17.07
C GLN A 16 -14.15 8.42 16.55
N VAL A 17 -14.11 8.75 15.27
CA VAL A 17 -12.91 9.19 14.55
C VAL A 17 -13.12 10.58 13.98
N GLU A 18 -12.02 11.35 13.90
CA GLU A 18 -12.02 12.73 13.42
C GLU A 18 -12.31 12.86 11.92
N ARG A 19 -12.05 11.79 11.15
CA ARG A 19 -12.35 11.70 9.71
C ARG A 19 -12.45 10.25 9.24
N PRO A 20 -13.15 9.97 8.13
CA PRO A 20 -13.14 8.64 7.52
C PRO A 20 -11.73 8.28 7.00
N PRO A 21 -11.18 7.09 7.32
CA PRO A 21 -9.95 6.61 6.72
C PRO A 21 -10.17 6.26 5.24
N VAL A 22 -9.20 6.58 4.39
CA VAL A 22 -9.25 6.32 2.95
C VAL A 22 -8.07 5.46 2.53
N TRP A 23 -8.36 4.51 1.65
CA TRP A 23 -7.39 3.72 0.91
C TRP A 23 -8.04 3.31 -0.42
N MET A 24 -7.24 2.96 -1.42
CA MET A 24 -7.76 2.52 -2.71
C MET A 24 -7.29 1.09 -3.01
N MET A 25 -8.23 0.23 -3.42
CA MET A 25 -7.85 -1.07 -3.97
C MET A 25 -6.99 -0.86 -5.21
N ARG A 26 -5.85 -1.57 -5.26
CA ARG A 26 -4.83 -1.45 -6.33
C ARG A 26 -4.15 -0.07 -6.40
N GLN A 27 -3.98 0.60 -5.26
CA GLN A 27 -3.19 1.83 -5.13
C GLN A 27 -1.73 1.66 -5.59
N ALA A 28 -1.11 0.50 -5.39
CA ALA A 28 0.18 0.20 -6.01
C ALA A 28 -0.08 -0.47 -7.36
N GLY A 29 0.09 0.27 -8.46
CA GLY A 29 -0.26 -0.26 -9.77
C GLY A 29 0.29 0.49 -10.97
N ARG A 30 -0.06 -0.02 -12.16
CA ARG A 30 0.49 0.41 -13.46
C ARG A 30 0.30 1.89 -13.80
N TYR A 31 -0.60 2.59 -13.10
CA TYR A 31 -0.77 4.04 -13.26
C TYR A 31 0.44 4.82 -12.72
N MET A 32 1.17 4.28 -11.74
CA MET A 32 2.36 4.90 -11.17
C MET A 32 3.58 4.67 -12.06
N LYS A 33 4.38 5.73 -12.31
CA LYS A 33 5.63 5.61 -13.08
C LYS A 33 6.62 4.66 -12.40
N ILE A 34 6.78 4.79 -11.08
CA ILE A 34 7.70 3.97 -10.27
C ILE A 34 7.36 2.48 -10.40
N TYR A 35 6.07 2.12 -10.38
CA TYR A 35 5.64 0.74 -10.61
C TYR A 35 6.00 0.23 -12.00
N ARG A 36 5.82 1.06 -13.04
CA ARG A 36 6.18 0.68 -14.43
C ARG A 36 7.68 0.48 -14.60
N ASP A 37 8.49 1.35 -14.02
CA ASP A 37 9.95 1.24 -14.08
C ASP A 37 10.44 -0.05 -13.38
N LEU A 38 9.85 -0.42 -12.24
CA LEU A 38 10.15 -1.68 -11.54
C LEU A 38 9.70 -2.89 -12.36
N ARG A 39 8.51 -2.82 -12.98
CA ARG A 39 7.99 -3.87 -13.87
C ARG A 39 8.93 -4.11 -15.05
N ASP A 40 9.51 -3.07 -15.62
CA ASP A 40 10.40 -3.19 -16.78
C ASP A 40 11.76 -3.82 -16.40
N LYS A 41 12.20 -3.64 -15.15
CA LYS A 41 13.38 -4.33 -14.59
C LYS A 41 13.11 -5.81 -14.26
N TYR A 42 11.94 -6.11 -13.71
CA TYR A 42 11.52 -7.45 -13.29
C TYR A 42 10.27 -7.87 -14.05
N PRO A 43 10.33 -8.30 -15.31
CA PRO A 43 9.15 -8.48 -16.17
C PRO A 43 8.17 -9.55 -15.66
N SER A 44 8.69 -10.58 -14.98
CA SER A 44 7.88 -11.67 -14.43
C SER A 44 7.02 -11.20 -13.26
N PHE A 45 5.69 -11.35 -13.37
CA PHE A 45 4.78 -11.05 -12.26
C PHE A 45 5.04 -11.96 -11.05
N ARG A 46 5.32 -13.24 -11.32
CA ARG A 46 5.57 -14.24 -10.29
C ARG A 46 6.79 -13.88 -9.46
N GLU A 47 7.87 -13.47 -10.12
CA GLU A 47 9.09 -12.99 -9.45
C GLU A 47 8.80 -11.81 -8.52
N ARG A 48 8.06 -10.80 -9.02
CA ARG A 48 7.69 -9.63 -8.19
C ARG A 48 6.79 -9.99 -7.00
N SER A 49 5.95 -11.02 -7.11
CA SER A 49 5.00 -11.45 -6.06
C SER A 49 5.59 -12.46 -5.08
N GLU A 50 6.57 -13.27 -5.50
CA GLU A 50 7.20 -14.30 -4.67
C GLU A 50 8.50 -13.82 -4.04
N ASN A 51 9.10 -12.73 -4.55
CA ASN A 51 10.25 -12.07 -3.93
C ASN A 51 9.77 -11.09 -2.83
N PRO A 52 10.11 -11.31 -1.56
CA PRO A 52 9.69 -10.46 -0.45
C PRO A 52 10.19 -9.01 -0.55
N ASP A 53 11.42 -8.80 -1.02
CA ASP A 53 12.02 -7.47 -1.12
C ASP A 53 11.30 -6.62 -2.18
N LEU A 54 11.01 -7.22 -3.33
CA LEU A 54 10.24 -6.56 -4.40
C LEU A 54 8.80 -6.31 -3.98
N SER A 55 8.19 -7.26 -3.26
CA SER A 55 6.83 -7.11 -2.74
C SER A 55 6.75 -5.97 -1.72
N TYR A 56 7.72 -5.87 -0.81
CA TYR A 56 7.83 -4.78 0.15
C TYR A 56 7.97 -3.43 -0.56
N GLU A 57 8.87 -3.32 -1.54
CA GLU A 57 9.07 -2.09 -2.31
C GLU A 57 7.76 -1.66 -2.99
N ILE A 58 7.07 -2.58 -3.68
CA ILE A 58 5.79 -2.31 -4.33
C ILE A 58 4.72 -1.85 -3.32
N SER A 59 4.62 -2.50 -2.17
CA SER A 59 3.65 -2.16 -1.12
C SER A 59 3.87 -0.77 -0.54
N MET A 60 5.12 -0.31 -0.46
CA MET A 60 5.47 1.01 0.06
C MET A 60 5.32 2.15 -0.96
N GLN A 61 5.20 1.85 -2.27
CA GLN A 61 5.06 2.89 -3.30
C GLN A 61 3.94 3.91 -3.02
N PRO A 62 2.70 3.51 -2.68
CA PRO A 62 1.61 4.47 -2.44
C PRO A 62 1.79 5.29 -1.15
N TYR A 63 2.63 4.81 -0.23
CA TYR A 63 2.94 5.51 1.01
C TYR A 63 4.05 6.57 0.80
N ASN A 64 5.01 6.29 -0.08
CA ASN A 64 6.15 7.17 -0.35
C ASN A 64 5.93 8.12 -1.55
N ALA A 65 4.86 7.91 -2.34
CA ALA A 65 4.58 8.65 -3.57
C ALA A 65 3.86 9.99 -3.35
#